data_AF-A0A1G7PDU1-F1
#
_entry.id   AF-A0A1G7PDU1-F1
#
_cell.length_a   1.000
_cell.length_b   1.000
_cell.length_c   1.000
_cell.angle_alpha   90.00
_cell.angle_beta   90.00
_cell.angle_gamma   90.00
#
_symmetry.space_group_name_H-M   'P 1'
#
loop_
_entity.id
_entity.type
_entity.pdbx_description
1 polymer ?
#
loop_
_entity_poly.entity_id
_entity_poly.type
_entity_poly.pdbx_seq_one_letter_code
_entity_poly.pdbx_strand_id
1 'polypeptide(L)'
;MIGKVGTGKSFRGVLHYLFEGRRQESKELQMQELEKKQVEVIAYNQCFGTRLELVREMIEVAKLNPDQSKPVFHFSLSFAHSDAGKLGLQDKIDMVEKLAEKFDFKDHQYVVVAHKDTDHEHLHVRP
;
A
#
# COMPACT_ATOMS: atom_id res chain seq x y z
N MET A 1 3.88 -17.01 5.50
CA MET A 1 3.47 -15.59 5.41
C MET A 1 3.76 -14.86 6.73
N ILE A 2 4.23 -13.62 6.66
CA ILE A 2 4.43 -12.73 7.83
C ILE A 2 3.65 -11.43 7.59
N GLY A 3 2.90 -10.98 8.60
CA GLY A 3 2.20 -9.70 8.59
C GLY A 3 2.92 -8.66 9.44
N LYS A 4 2.94 -7.40 8.99
CA LYS A 4 3.46 -6.26 9.77
C LYS A 4 2.45 -5.13 9.80
N VAL A 5 2.20 -4.60 11.00
CA VAL A 5 1.26 -3.50 11.25
C VAL A 5 2.00 -2.30 11.87
N GLY A 6 1.57 -1.09 11.55
CA GLY A 6 2.07 0.15 12.14
C GLY A 6 1.19 1.35 11.80
N THR A 7 1.62 2.55 12.21
CA THR A 7 0.97 3.82 11.86
C THR A 7 1.97 4.88 11.45
N GLY A 8 1.53 5.85 10.64
CA GLY A 8 2.38 6.88 10.04
C GLY A 8 1.68 8.24 9.90
N LYS A 9 2.47 9.26 9.55
CA LYS A 9 2.02 10.67 9.57
C LYS A 9 1.65 11.25 8.21
N SER A 10 2.03 10.62 7.10
CA SER A 10 1.99 11.27 5.79
C SER A 10 1.51 10.34 4.67
N PHE A 11 0.31 10.62 4.15
CA PHE A 11 -0.23 10.00 2.93
C PHE A 11 0.69 10.24 1.73
N ARG A 12 1.19 11.47 1.56
CA ARG A 12 2.13 11.80 0.49
C ARG A 12 3.41 10.95 0.56
N GLY A 13 3.95 10.77 1.75
CA GLY A 13 5.16 9.95 1.95
C GLY A 13 4.92 8.49 1.64
N VAL A 14 3.84 7.90 2.16
CA VAL A 14 3.54 6.48 1.95
C VAL A 14 3.20 6.17 0.51
N LEU A 15 2.36 6.99 -0.15
CA LEU A 15 2.00 6.81 -1.56
C LEU A 15 3.17 7.09 -2.49
N HIS A 16 4.06 8.03 -2.17
CA HIS A 16 5.31 8.14 -2.93
C HIS A 16 6.14 6.86 -2.84
N TYR A 17 6.33 6.30 -1.64
CA TYR A 17 7.09 5.06 -1.49
C TYR A 17 6.44 3.87 -2.21
N LEU A 18 5.11 3.76 -2.16
CA LEU A 18 4.36 2.66 -2.78
C LEU A 18 4.48 2.65 -4.31
N PHE A 19 4.36 3.81 -4.93
CA PHE A 19 4.31 3.95 -6.38
C PHE A 19 5.67 4.26 -7.00
N GLU A 20 6.55 4.95 -6.27
CA GLU A 20 7.79 5.52 -6.81
C GLU A 20 9.05 5.06 -6.05
N GLY A 21 8.91 4.30 -4.96
CA GLY A 21 10.04 3.82 -4.17
C GLY A 21 10.72 4.91 -3.33
N ARG A 22 11.97 4.67 -2.93
CA ARG A 22 12.72 5.67 -2.14
C ARG A 22 13.14 6.84 -3.03
N ARG A 23 13.10 8.05 -2.49
CA ARG A 23 13.63 9.24 -3.18
C ARG A 23 15.11 9.07 -3.46
N GLN A 24 15.47 9.32 -4.70
CA GLN A 24 16.85 9.30 -5.16
C GLN A 24 17.38 10.72 -5.40
N GLU A 25 18.71 10.84 -5.46
CA GLU A 25 19.40 12.12 -5.64
C GLU A 25 19.33 12.65 -7.08
N SER A 26 19.12 11.77 -8.06
CA SER A 26 18.99 12.11 -9.47
C SER A 26 17.74 11.50 -10.11
N LYS A 27 17.34 12.03 -11.26
CA LYS A 27 16.20 11.50 -12.03
C LYS A 27 16.49 10.12 -12.58
N GLU A 28 17.72 9.88 -13.01
CA GLU A 28 18.16 8.60 -13.58
C GLU A 28 18.06 7.49 -12.52
N LEU A 29 18.54 7.76 -11.31
CA LEU A 29 18.41 6.83 -10.19
C LEU A 29 16.95 6.64 -9.77
N GLN A 30 16.13 7.70 -9.83
CA GLN A 30 14.71 7.59 -9.53
C GLN A 30 13.97 6.68 -10.53
N MET A 31 14.34 6.74 -11.82
CA MET A 31 13.79 5.84 -12.84
C MET A 31 14.18 4.38 -12.60
N GLN A 32 15.43 4.13 -12.19
CA GLN A 32 15.89 2.78 -11.83
C GLN A 32 15.14 2.23 -10.61
N GLU A 33 14.89 3.05 -9.60
CA GLU A 33 14.11 2.66 -8.42
C GLU A 33 12.65 2.33 -8.78
N LEU A 34 12.04 3.13 -9.67
CA LEU A 34 10.70 2.89 -10.22
C LEU A 34 10.60 1.53 -10.93
N GLU A 35 11.54 1.25 -11.82
CA GLU A 35 11.59 -0.01 -12.57
C GLU A 35 11.79 -1.20 -11.62
N LYS A 36 12.69 -1.06 -10.64
CA LYS A 36 12.96 -2.09 -9.63
C LYS A 36 11.73 -2.41 -8.80
N LYS A 37 10.92 -1.39 -8.44
CA LYS A 37 9.81 -1.55 -7.49
C LYS A 37 8.72 -2.52 -7.97
N GLN A 38 8.60 -2.73 -9.30
CA GLN A 38 7.64 -3.65 -9.92
C GLN A 38 6.25 -3.52 -9.29
N VAL A 39 5.70 -2.30 -9.36
CA VAL A 39 4.45 -1.94 -8.70
C VAL A 39 3.25 -2.48 -9.48
N GLU A 40 2.40 -3.23 -8.80
CA GLU A 40 1.13 -3.69 -9.33
C GLU A 40 0.01 -3.30 -8.36
N VAL A 41 -0.90 -2.43 -8.78
CA VAL A 41 -2.10 -2.13 -7.99
C VAL A 41 -3.12 -3.23 -8.22
N ILE A 42 -3.53 -3.92 -7.16
CA ILE A 42 -4.41 -5.09 -7.27
C ILE A 42 -5.84 -4.81 -6.78
N ALA A 43 -6.04 -3.81 -5.92
CA ALA A 43 -7.37 -3.41 -5.47
C ALA A 43 -7.39 -1.98 -4.92
N TYR A 44 -8.57 -1.39 -4.93
CA TYR A 44 -8.89 -0.13 -4.25
C TYR A 44 -10.13 -0.34 -3.39
N ASN A 45 -10.26 0.45 -2.32
CA ASN A 45 -11.45 0.50 -1.49
C ASN A 45 -11.72 1.94 -1.10
N GLN A 46 -12.92 2.43 -1.39
CA GLN A 46 -13.37 3.81 -1.08
C GLN A 46 -12.42 4.92 -1.58
N CYS A 47 -11.63 4.64 -2.62
CA CYS A 47 -10.75 5.60 -3.30
C CYS A 47 -10.41 5.07 -4.70
N PHE A 48 -9.92 5.93 -5.60
CA PHE A 48 -9.40 5.52 -6.92
C PHE A 48 -8.56 6.64 -7.54
N GLY A 49 -7.71 6.28 -8.52
CA GLY A 49 -7.05 7.25 -9.39
C GLY A 49 -5.53 7.28 -9.24
N THR A 50 -4.94 8.36 -9.72
CA THR A 50 -3.49 8.59 -9.67
C THR A 50 -3.02 8.80 -8.24
N ARG A 51 -1.71 8.61 -8.01
CA ARG A 51 -1.07 8.88 -6.72
C ARG A 51 -1.46 10.25 -6.13
N LEU A 52 -1.51 11.30 -6.96
CA LEU A 52 -1.83 12.64 -6.48
C LEU A 52 -3.31 12.82 -6.14
N GLU A 53 -4.21 12.14 -6.85
CA GLU A 53 -5.65 12.12 -6.53
C GLU A 53 -5.90 11.40 -5.22
N LEU A 54 -5.30 10.20 -5.04
CA LEU A 54 -5.36 9.45 -3.78
C LEU A 54 -4.86 10.29 -2.60
N VAL A 55 -3.68 10.92 -2.72
CA VAL A 55 -3.14 11.80 -1.66
C VAL A 55 -4.13 12.91 -1.29
N ARG A 56 -4.76 13.55 -2.28
CA ARG A 56 -5.71 14.64 -2.03
C ARG A 56 -6.94 14.11 -1.30
N GLU A 57 -7.56 13.06 -1.83
CA GLU A 57 -8.74 12.43 -1.27
C GLU A 57 -8.54 12.00 0.19
N MET A 58 -7.44 11.28 0.47
CA MET A 58 -7.13 10.78 1.82
C MET A 58 -6.85 11.92 2.81
N ILE A 59 -6.24 13.02 2.35
CA ILE A 59 -6.07 14.23 3.18
C ILE A 59 -7.42 14.87 3.50
N GLU A 60 -8.36 14.94 2.55
CA GLU A 60 -9.68 15.53 2.80
C GLU A 60 -10.47 14.73 3.84
N VAL A 61 -10.47 13.40 3.76
CA VAL A 61 -11.13 12.56 4.77
C VAL A 61 -10.45 12.67 6.13
N ALA A 62 -9.12 12.74 6.18
CA ALA A 62 -8.39 12.89 7.45
C ALA A 62 -8.69 14.21 8.19
N LYS A 63 -9.11 15.27 7.49
CA LYS A 63 -9.54 16.54 8.13
C LYS A 63 -10.79 16.38 8.99
N LEU A 64 -11.59 15.32 8.79
CA LEU A 64 -12.75 15.03 9.62
C LEU A 64 -12.37 14.57 11.03
N ASN A 65 -11.10 14.19 11.26
CA ASN A 65 -10.56 13.83 12.56
C ASN A 65 -9.21 14.53 12.82
N PRO A 66 -9.22 15.84 13.10
CA PRO A 66 -8.01 16.65 13.21
C PRO A 66 -7.08 16.26 14.37
N ASP A 67 -7.60 15.59 15.40
CA ASP A 67 -6.82 15.14 16.56
C ASP A 67 -5.95 13.92 16.25
N GLN A 68 -6.21 13.24 15.12
CA GLN A 68 -5.45 12.06 14.73
C GLN A 68 -4.09 12.43 14.12
N SER A 69 -3.04 12.43 14.95
CA SER A 69 -1.67 12.78 14.55
C SER A 69 -0.97 11.77 13.63
N LYS A 70 -1.49 10.54 13.51
CA LYS A 70 -0.93 9.46 12.66
C LYS A 70 -2.04 8.78 11.85
N PRO A 71 -2.57 9.44 10.81
CA PRO A 71 -3.74 8.96 10.10
C PRO A 71 -3.45 7.80 9.13
N VAL A 72 -2.18 7.52 8.83
CA VAL A 72 -1.81 6.42 7.92
C VAL A 72 -1.77 5.11 8.69
N PHE A 73 -2.61 4.15 8.32
CA PHE A 73 -2.51 2.77 8.78
C PHE A 73 -1.56 1.98 7.87
N HIS A 74 -0.52 1.39 8.45
CA HIS A 74 0.45 0.62 7.72
C HIS A 74 0.17 -0.87 7.89
N PHE A 75 -0.28 -1.54 6.83
CA PHE A 75 -0.38 -2.99 6.83
C PHE A 75 0.42 -3.58 5.65
N SER A 76 1.24 -4.59 5.94
CA SER A 76 2.01 -5.32 4.93
C SER A 76 1.90 -6.83 5.14
N LEU A 77 1.83 -7.60 4.06
CA LEU A 77 1.90 -9.06 4.06
C LEU A 77 3.08 -9.50 3.20
N SER A 78 3.99 -10.29 3.75
CA SER A 78 5.08 -10.91 2.99
C SER A 78 4.83 -12.40 2.86
N PHE A 79 4.77 -12.89 1.63
CA PHE A 79 4.56 -14.31 1.35
C PHE A 79 5.87 -15.09 1.52
N ALA A 80 5.76 -16.35 1.93
CA ALA A 80 6.96 -17.20 1.95
C ALA A 80 7.36 -17.54 0.52
N HIS A 81 8.65 -17.76 0.27
CA HIS A 81 9.12 -18.17 -1.06
C HIS A 81 8.44 -19.46 -1.54
N SER A 82 8.13 -20.38 -0.61
CA SER A 82 7.36 -21.60 -0.88
C SER A 82 5.93 -21.35 -1.39
N ASP A 83 5.40 -20.14 -1.22
CA ASP A 83 4.03 -19.76 -1.58
C ASP A 83 3.97 -19.01 -2.91
N ALA A 84 5.14 -18.73 -3.52
CA ALA A 84 5.23 -18.05 -4.81
C ALA A 84 4.45 -18.82 -5.88
N GLY A 85 3.58 -18.12 -6.62
CA GLY A 85 2.76 -18.68 -7.69
C GLY A 85 1.57 -19.54 -7.22
N LYS A 86 1.38 -19.75 -5.90
CA LYS A 86 0.25 -20.53 -5.37
C LYS A 86 -1.02 -19.72 -5.14
N LEU A 87 -0.89 -18.40 -5.00
CA LEU A 87 -2.00 -17.48 -4.78
C LEU A 87 -2.27 -16.68 -6.05
N GLY A 88 -3.49 -16.80 -6.57
CA GLY A 88 -3.98 -15.96 -7.66
C GLY A 88 -4.26 -14.53 -7.20
N LEU A 89 -4.63 -13.68 -8.15
CA LEU A 89 -5.02 -12.29 -7.87
C LEU A 89 -6.22 -12.24 -6.91
N GLN A 90 -7.26 -13.04 -7.17
CA GLN A 90 -8.47 -13.04 -6.34
C GLN A 90 -8.18 -13.53 -4.92
N ASP A 91 -7.36 -14.57 -4.74
CA ASP A 91 -6.99 -15.06 -3.40
C ASP A 91 -6.31 -13.97 -2.56
N LYS A 92 -5.52 -13.12 -3.19
CA LYS A 92 -4.85 -11.98 -2.54
C LYS A 92 -5.85 -10.90 -2.15
N ILE A 93 -6.82 -10.60 -3.02
CA ILE A 93 -7.89 -9.62 -2.74
C ILE A 93 -8.76 -10.11 -1.58
N ASP A 94 -9.27 -11.34 -1.66
CA ASP A 94 -10.11 -11.94 -0.61
C ASP A 94 -9.40 -11.98 0.75
N MET A 95 -8.08 -12.23 0.74
CA MET A 95 -7.27 -12.19 1.96
C MET A 95 -7.22 -10.79 2.56
N VAL A 96 -7.04 -9.76 1.73
CA VAL A 96 -7.02 -8.36 2.20
C VAL A 96 -8.39 -7.93 2.69
N GLU A 97 -9.48 -8.32 2.02
CA GLU A 97 -10.85 -8.01 2.47
C GLU A 97 -11.15 -8.62 3.84
N LYS A 98 -10.82 -9.91 4.05
CA LYS A 98 -10.96 -10.57 5.36
C LYS A 98 -10.11 -9.90 6.45
N LEU A 99 -8.94 -9.39 6.08
CA LEU A 99 -8.11 -8.62 7.01
C LEU A 99 -8.72 -7.26 7.32
N ALA A 100 -9.28 -6.58 6.31
CA ALA A 100 -9.96 -5.30 6.48
C ALA A 100 -11.16 -5.43 7.42
N GLU A 101 -11.93 -6.51 7.31
CA GLU A 101 -13.01 -6.83 8.26
C GLU A 101 -12.45 -7.09 9.67
N LYS A 102 -11.43 -7.94 9.79
CA LYS A 102 -10.88 -8.35 11.09
C LYS A 102 -10.21 -7.22 11.87
N PHE A 103 -9.61 -6.26 11.18
CA PHE A 103 -8.94 -5.11 11.76
C PHE A 103 -9.80 -3.84 11.72
N ASP A 104 -11.08 -3.97 11.37
CA ASP A 104 -12.08 -2.90 11.39
C ASP A 104 -11.70 -1.67 10.55
N PHE A 105 -11.21 -1.92 9.33
CA PHE A 105 -10.91 -0.87 8.35
C PHE A 105 -11.55 -1.11 6.97
N LYS A 106 -12.47 -2.07 6.85
CA LYS A 106 -13.18 -2.38 5.58
C LYS A 106 -13.90 -1.17 4.97
N ASP A 107 -14.37 -0.24 5.79
CA ASP A 107 -15.08 0.97 5.36
C ASP A 107 -14.16 2.19 5.25
N HIS A 108 -12.83 1.99 5.34
CA HIS A 108 -11.83 3.04 5.19
C HIS A 108 -11.19 3.02 3.82
N GLN A 109 -10.66 4.18 3.40
CA GLN A 109 -9.94 4.30 2.15
C GLN A 109 -8.67 3.46 2.20
N TYR A 110 -8.42 2.62 1.20
CA TYR A 110 -7.11 1.98 1.03
C TYR A 110 -6.86 1.55 -0.41
N VAL A 111 -5.58 1.50 -0.77
CA VAL A 111 -5.07 0.86 -1.98
C VAL A 111 -4.26 -0.36 -1.60
N VAL A 112 -4.40 -1.42 -2.40
CA VAL A 112 -3.62 -2.65 -2.28
C VAL A 112 -2.60 -2.70 -3.41
N VAL A 113 -1.32 -2.72 -3.03
CA VAL A 113 -0.20 -2.73 -3.96
C VAL A 113 0.64 -3.96 -3.72
N ALA A 114 0.85 -4.76 -4.76
CA ALA A 114 1.83 -5.83 -4.77
C ALA A 114 3.18 -5.31 -5.26
N HIS A 115 4.24 -5.68 -4.55
CA HIS A 115 5.62 -5.44 -4.94
C HIS A 115 6.35 -6.78 -5.12
N LYS A 116 7.21 -6.84 -6.14
CA LYS A 116 8.03 -8.00 -6.51
C LYS A 116 9.53 -7.66 -6.56
N ASP A 117 9.91 -6.56 -5.91
CA ASP A 117 11.27 -5.99 -5.89
C ASP A 117 12.26 -6.70 -4.95
N THR A 118 11.81 -7.76 -4.28
CA THR A 118 12.62 -8.59 -3.37
C THR A 118 12.33 -10.08 -3.63
N ASP A 119 13.11 -10.98 -3.02
CA ASP A 119 12.91 -12.44 -3.12
C ASP A 119 11.51 -12.93 -2.67
N HIS A 120 10.78 -12.08 -1.96
CA HIS A 120 9.42 -12.32 -1.49
C HIS A 120 8.45 -11.31 -2.10
N GLU A 121 7.42 -11.84 -2.78
CA GLU A 121 6.25 -11.04 -3.09
C GLU A 121 5.62 -10.54 -1.79
N HIS A 122 5.24 -9.27 -1.77
CA HIS A 122 4.58 -8.68 -0.62
C HIS A 122 3.49 -7.70 -1.05
N LEU A 123 2.43 -7.66 -0.24
CA LEU A 123 1.33 -6.73 -0.38
C LEU A 123 1.49 -5.60 0.63
N HIS A 124 1.17 -4.40 0.19
CA HIS A 124 0.93 -3.25 1.03
C HIS A 124 -0.54 -2.86 0.96
N VAL A 125 -1.18 -2.72 2.11
CA VAL A 125 -2.54 -2.19 2.24
C VAL A 125 -2.44 -0.86 2.98
N ARG A 126 -2.79 0.22 2.29
CA ARG A 126 -2.40 1.58 2.67
C ARG A 126 -3.55 2.54 2.41
N PRO A 127 -4.03 3.27 3.43
CA PRO A 127 -4.81 4.47 3.20
C PRO A 127 -3.91 5.59 2.68
#